data_AF-A0AAD6ZEZ2-F1
#
_entry.id   AF-A0AAD6ZEZ2-F1
#
_cell.length_a   1.000
_cell.length_b   1.000
_cell.length_c   1.000
_cell.angle_alpha   90.00
_cell.angle_beta   90.00
_cell.angle_gamma   90.00
#
_symmetry.space_group_name_H-M   'P 1'
#
loop_
_entity.id
_entity.type
_entity.pdbx_description
1 polymer ?
#
loop_
_entity_poly.entity_id
_entity_poly.type
_entity_poly.pdbx_seq_one_letter_code
_entity_poly.pdbx_strand_id
1 'polypeptide(L)' 'RYANRSARFIYAYSEGLSGAQAAWANRRYHGHCTLPPEWLRKARLAIPRCR' A
#
# COMPACT_ATOMS: atom_id res chain seq x y z
N ARG A 1 4.33 -18.41 1.41
CA ARG A 1 3.07 -17.89 0.81
C ARG A 1 2.47 -16.71 1.58
N TYR A 2 2.41 -16.76 2.93
CA TYR A 2 1.86 -15.67 3.76
C TYR A 2 2.87 -14.56 4.08
N ALA A 3 4.14 -14.89 4.33
CA ALA A 3 5.19 -13.90 4.61
C ALA A 3 5.30 -12.82 3.52
N ASN A 4 5.28 -13.22 2.24
CA ASN A 4 5.33 -12.27 1.11
C ASN A 4 4.08 -11.37 1.03
N ARG A 5 2.92 -11.84 1.51
CA ARG A 5 1.70 -11.01 1.59
C ARG A 5 1.83 -10.00 2.73
N SER A 6 2.33 -10.42 3.88
CA SER A 6 2.58 -9.54 5.03
C SER A 6 3.63 -8.48 4.70
N ALA A 7 4.71 -8.86 4.00
CA ALA A 7 5.78 -7.94 3.59
C ALA A 7 5.27 -6.74 2.78
N ARG A 8 4.25 -6.94 1.92
CA ARG A 8 3.62 -5.86 1.16
C ARG A 8 2.93 -4.82 2.03
N PHE A 9 2.25 -5.28 3.08
CA PHE A 9 1.64 -4.38 4.06
C PHE A 9 2.69 -3.69 4.91
N ILE A 10 3.73 -4.41 5.35
CA ILE A 10 4.85 -3.84 6.10
C ILE A 10 5.51 -2.71 5.31
N TYR A 11 5.80 -2.92 4.01
CA TYR A 11 6.35 -1.88 3.15
C TYR A 11 5.40 -0.69 3.00
N ALA A 12 4.10 -0.93 2.80
CA ALA A 12 3.12 0.15 2.72
C ALA A 12 3.08 1.00 4.01
N TYR A 13 3.20 0.36 5.18
CA TYR A 13 3.25 1.04 6.46
C TYR A 13 4.57 1.79 6.69
N SER A 14 5.72 1.25 6.27
CA SER A 14 7.00 1.98 6.35
C SER A 14 6.99 3.25 5.49
N GLU A 15 6.22 3.25 4.41
CA GLU A 15 5.99 4.41 3.54
C GLU A 15 4.90 5.37 4.06
N GLY A 16 4.34 5.11 5.24
CA GLY A 16 3.35 5.98 5.90
C GLY A 16 1.93 5.91 5.35
N LEU A 17 1.57 4.83 4.63
CA LEU A 17 0.18 4.60 4.21
C LEU A 17 -0.69 4.17 5.40
N SER A 18 -1.95 4.60 5.40
CA SER A 18 -2.95 4.07 6.35
C SER A 18 -3.36 2.64 5.97
N GLY A 19 -4.00 1.90 6.89
CA GLY A 19 -4.49 0.55 6.62
C GLY A 19 -5.40 0.46 5.38
N ALA A 20 -6.29 1.43 5.21
CA ALA A 20 -7.18 1.50 4.07
C ALA A 20 -6.41 1.77 2.76
N GLN A 21 -5.44 2.70 2.78
CA GLN A 21 -4.59 3.01 1.62
C GLN A 21 -3.68 1.84 1.24
N ALA A 22 -3.10 1.15 2.23
CA ALA A 22 -2.29 -0.04 2.03
C ALA A 22 -3.11 -1.19 1.42
N ALA A 23 -4.33 -1.42 1.92
CA ALA A 23 -5.25 -2.41 1.36
C ALA A 23 -5.63 -2.06 -0.09
N TRP A 24 -5.93 -0.80 -0.38
CA TRP A 24 -6.22 -0.33 -1.74
C TRP A 24 -5.02 -0.54 -2.68
N ALA A 25 -3.82 -0.17 -2.25
CA ALA A 25 -2.59 -0.32 -3.03
C ALA A 25 -2.31 -1.79 -3.37
N ASN A 26 -2.40 -2.67 -2.37
CA ASN A 26 -2.16 -4.10 -2.53
C ASN A 26 -3.23 -4.80 -3.38
N ARG A 27 -4.46 -4.27 -3.39
CA ARG A 27 -5.55 -4.73 -4.26
C ARG A 27 -5.38 -4.23 -5.69
N ARG A 28 -4.86 -3.02 -5.88
CA ARG A 28 -4.70 -2.40 -7.22
C ARG A 28 -3.46 -2.90 -7.95
N TYR A 29 -2.38 -3.16 -7.21
CA TYR A 29 -1.07 -3.54 -7.73
C TYR A 29 -0.70 -4.94 -7.23
N HIS A 30 -1.25 -5.95 -7.89
CA HIS A 30 -0.90 -7.33 -7.60
C HIS A 30 0.48 -7.67 -8.18
N GLY A 31 1.28 -8.44 -7.42
CA GLY A 31 2.56 -8.98 -7.90
C GLY A 31 3.79 -8.20 -7.44
N HIS A 32 3.63 -6.94 -7.01
CA HIS A 32 4.74 -6.14 -6.51
C HIS A 32 4.87 -6.25 -5.00
N CYS A 33 6.09 -6.48 -4.52
CA CYS A 33 6.42 -6.43 -3.09
C CYS A 33 6.77 -5.02 -2.63
N THR A 34 7.26 -4.20 -3.56
CA THR A 34 7.69 -2.81 -3.35
C THR A 34 6.85 -1.93 -4.27
N LEU A 35 6.16 -0.94 -3.72
CA LEU A 35 5.41 0.03 -4.52
C LEU A 35 6.36 1.14 -4.99
N PRO A 36 6.45 1.40 -6.31
CA PRO A 36 7.11 2.59 -6.83
C PRO A 36 6.51 3.88 -6.24
N PRO A 37 7.27 4.98 -6.20
CA PRO A 37 6.84 6.25 -5.58
C PRO A 37 5.53 6.78 -6.17
N GLU A 38 5.32 6.60 -7.47
CA GLU A 38 4.12 7.05 -8.17
C GLU A 38 2.84 6.32 -7.73
N TRP A 39 2.96 5.05 -7.34
CA TRP A 39 1.83 4.23 -6.86
C TRP A 39 1.54 4.53 -5.40
N LEU A 40 2.57 4.79 -4.59
CA LEU A 40 2.41 5.29 -3.22
C LEU A 40 1.64 6.61 -3.23
N ARG A 41 1.98 7.53 -4.15
CA ARG A 41 1.24 8.78 -4.31
C ARG A 41 -0.23 8.54 -4.66
N LYS A 42 -0.51 7.64 -5.61
CA LYS A 42 -1.88 7.26 -5.97
C LYS A 42 -2.64 6.66 -4.79
N ALA A 43 -2.00 5.80 -4.00
CA ALA A 43 -2.61 5.19 -2.82
C ALA A 43 -2.98 6.24 -1.75
N ARG A 44 -2.12 7.25 -1.55
CA ARG A 44 -2.41 8.38 -0.64
C ARG A 44 -3.61 9.21 -1.09
N LEU A 45 -3.74 9.43 -2.40
CA LEU A 45 -4.84 10.21 -2.99
C LEU A 45 -6.15 9.43 -3.08
N ALA A 46 -6.08 8.11 -3.23
CA ALA A 46 -7.26 7.26 -3.46
C ALA A 46 -8.20 7.20 -2.26
N ILE A 47 -7.65 7.28 -1.04
CA ILE A 47 -8.45 7.28 0.19
C ILE A 47 -8.02 8.50 1.00
N PRO A 48 -8.81 9.59 0.96
CA PRO A 48 -8.56 10.74 1.82
C PRO A 48 -8.66 10.27 3.27
N ARG A 49 -7.71 10.68 4.10
CA ARG A 49 -7.80 10.45 5.54
C ARG A 49 -9.04 11.20 6.01
N CYS A 50 -10.03 10.50 6.56
CA CYS A 50 -11.11 11.16 7.28
C CYS A 50 -10.47 12.03 8.36
N ARG A 51 -10.69 13.34 8.25
CA ARG A 51 -10.38 14.29 9.31
C ARG A 51 -11.45 14.17 10.38
#